data_AF-A0A3P6RHG0-F1
#
_entry.id   AF-A0A3P6RHG0-F1
#
_cell.length_a   1.000
_cell.length_b   1.000
_cell.length_c   1.000
_cell.angle_alpha   90.00
_cell.angle_beta   90.00
_cell.angle_gamma   90.00
#
_symmetry.space_group_name_H-M   'P 1'
#
loop_
_entity.id
_entity.type
_entity.pdbx_description
1 polymer ?
#
loop_
_entity_poly.entity_id
_entity_poly.type
_entity_poly.pdbx_seq_one_letter_code
_entity_poly.pdbx_strand_id
1 'polypeptide(L)'
;MADRVLKAPSQYLLENWDEVRGLLEIVLPLKKCTLATEKATAILESVLEGLCSIYLLESPTRRANADKSMEEDLAIRHWSATVDKKTWQPQWHVPSQEDIDKAAELFRDFVMPQLQALASPQGMEKKDMMHHILLVRNAVLGASASLPFFEGPNYCLEDSPSLAAIDHPVARPVNAPVLTLDGKNVRDIVLDNMKTLLDYLFEHCEDDVKSIQQVVVLLNTLASCRGLNSVGIFLFSFSFVSV
;
A
#
# COMPACT_ATOMS: atom_id res chain seq x y z
N MET A 1 10.66 14.88 4.52
CA MET A 1 11.94 14.29 4.99
C MET A 1 11.70 13.14 5.96
N ALA A 2 10.75 13.21 6.91
CA ALA A 2 10.38 12.08 7.78
C ALA A 2 9.54 10.97 7.10
N ASP A 3 8.89 11.29 5.98
CA ASP A 3 8.01 10.44 5.17
C ASP A 3 8.74 9.34 4.36
N ARG A 4 10.07 9.32 4.37
CA ARG A 4 10.88 8.28 3.71
C ARG A 4 11.84 7.57 4.65
N VAL A 5 11.70 7.79 5.96
CA VAL A 5 12.67 7.30 6.97
C VAL A 5 12.70 5.77 7.03
N LEU A 6 11.61 5.08 6.69
CA LEU A 6 11.52 3.61 6.67
C LEU A 6 11.12 3.05 5.30
N LYS A 7 11.60 3.63 4.20
CA LYS A 7 11.52 2.94 2.91
C LYS A 7 12.72 2.01 2.78
N ALA A 8 12.53 0.75 3.17
CA ALA A 8 13.56 -0.29 3.14
C ALA A 8 13.04 -1.57 2.46
N PRO A 9 13.92 -2.38 1.86
CA PRO A 9 13.57 -3.74 1.44
C PRO A 9 13.00 -4.57 2.59
N SER A 10 12.03 -5.44 2.29
CA SER A 10 11.27 -6.19 3.29
C SER A 10 12.17 -7.05 4.17
N GLN A 11 13.23 -7.63 3.59
CA GLN A 11 14.23 -8.39 4.35
C GLN A 11 14.74 -7.63 5.58
N TYR A 12 15.08 -6.34 5.43
CA TYR A 12 15.55 -5.53 6.55
C TYR A 12 14.44 -5.16 7.53
N LEU A 13 13.20 -5.02 7.04
CA LEU A 13 12.03 -4.80 7.90
C LEU A 13 11.75 -6.02 8.77
N LEU A 14 11.86 -7.23 8.19
CA LEU A 14 11.64 -8.49 8.88
C LEU A 14 12.77 -8.80 9.88
N GLU A 15 14.03 -8.59 9.49
CA GLU A 15 15.21 -8.77 10.36
C GLU A 15 15.17 -7.87 11.61
N ASN A 16 14.52 -6.71 11.52
CA ASN A 16 14.42 -5.71 12.61
C ASN A 16 12.95 -5.45 12.98
N TRP A 17 12.10 -6.48 12.92
CA TRP A 17 10.65 -6.33 13.05
C TRP A 17 10.24 -5.69 14.38
N ASP A 18 10.89 -6.10 15.48
CA ASP A 18 10.56 -5.61 16.82
C ASP A 18 10.83 -4.11 16.95
N GLU A 19 11.92 -3.60 16.38
CA GLU A 19 12.23 -2.17 16.34
C GLU A 19 11.28 -1.40 15.42
N VAL A 20 10.96 -1.95 14.24
CA VAL A 20 10.00 -1.34 13.31
C VAL A 20 8.62 -1.22 13.96
N ARG A 21 8.15 -2.30 14.59
CA ARG A 21 6.89 -2.35 15.32
C ARG A 21 6.90 -1.37 16.50
N GLY A 22 7.97 -1.39 17.31
CA GLY A 22 8.12 -0.48 18.44
C GLY A 22 8.08 0.99 18.02
N LEU A 23 8.67 1.34 16.87
CA LEU A 23 8.54 2.68 16.31
C LEU A 23 7.09 3.01 15.96
N LEU A 24 6.38 2.12 15.26
CA LEU A 24 4.97 2.32 14.88
C LEU A 24 4.07 2.51 16.10
N GLU A 25 4.28 1.73 17.16
CA GLU A 25 3.58 1.85 18.44
C GLU A 25 3.81 3.20 19.11
N ILE A 26 4.98 3.80 18.93
CA ILE A 26 5.28 5.14 19.44
C ILE A 26 4.67 6.24 18.57
N VAL A 27 4.76 6.14 17.23
CA VAL A 27 4.42 7.25 16.34
C VAL A 27 2.93 7.32 15.97
N LEU A 28 2.24 6.19 15.79
CA LEU A 28 0.85 6.17 15.35
C LEU A 28 -0.13 6.78 16.36
N PRO A 29 0.05 6.64 17.69
CA PRO A 29 -0.78 7.32 18.67
C PRO A 29 -0.60 8.85 18.71
N LEU A 30 0.42 9.43 18.06
CA LEU A 30 0.73 10.86 18.12
C LEU A 30 -0.21 11.71 17.25
N LYS A 31 -1.51 11.72 17.59
CA LYS A 31 -2.59 12.47 16.92
C LYS A 31 -2.66 13.96 17.31
N LYS A 32 -1.54 14.58 17.69
CA LYS A 32 -1.53 15.99 18.18
C LYS A 32 -2.10 16.97 17.15
N CYS A 33 -1.73 16.80 15.88
CA CYS A 33 -2.24 17.59 14.77
C CYS A 33 -2.30 16.75 13.49
N THR A 34 -3.01 17.27 12.48
CA THR A 34 -3.18 16.60 11.19
C THR A 34 -1.85 16.34 10.51
N LEU A 35 -0.93 17.31 10.51
CA LEU A 35 0.39 17.15 9.92
C LEU A 35 1.19 16.01 10.59
N ALA A 36 1.14 15.92 11.92
CA ALA A 36 1.81 14.83 12.64
C ALA A 36 1.20 13.47 12.28
N THR A 37 -0.14 13.40 12.18
CA THR A 37 -0.87 12.20 11.79
C THR A 37 -0.52 11.78 10.36
N GLU A 38 -0.48 12.71 9.41
CA GLU A 38 -0.07 12.44 8.04
C GLU A 38 1.34 11.87 7.96
N LYS A 39 2.29 12.40 8.76
CA LYS A 39 3.66 11.86 8.80
C LYS A 39 3.74 10.50 9.47
N ALA A 40 3.04 10.28 10.58
CA ALA A 40 3.02 8.98 11.24
C ALA A 40 2.41 7.89 10.36
N THR A 41 1.30 8.21 9.69
CA THR A 41 0.61 7.26 8.79
C THR A 41 1.38 7.02 7.49
N ALA A 42 2.17 7.97 7.01
CA ALA A 42 3.10 7.76 5.88
C ALA A 42 4.25 6.79 6.22
N ILE A 43 4.66 6.73 7.50
CA ILE A 43 5.64 5.71 7.95
C ILE A 43 4.99 4.32 7.87
N LEU A 44 3.76 4.16 8.36
CA LEU A 44 3.00 2.91 8.24
C LEU A 44 2.81 2.50 6.77
N GLU A 45 2.44 3.45 5.90
CA GLU A 45 2.36 3.23 4.45
C GLU A 45 3.68 2.70 3.89
N SER A 46 4.81 3.30 4.25
CA SER A 46 6.14 2.90 3.75
C SER A 46 6.52 1.48 4.19
N VAL A 47 6.21 1.11 5.44
CA VAL A 47 6.43 -0.25 5.96
C VAL A 47 5.56 -1.25 5.21
N LEU A 48 4.26 -0.96 5.06
CA LEU A 48 3.34 -1.83 4.31
C LEU A 48 3.72 -1.92 2.83
N GLU A 49 4.17 -0.83 2.21
CA GLU A 49 4.67 -0.82 0.83
C GLU A 49 5.89 -1.75 0.69
N GLY A 50 6.83 -1.69 1.64
CA GLY A 50 8.02 -2.54 1.66
C GLY A 50 7.73 -4.03 1.79
N LEU A 51 6.68 -4.39 2.55
CA LEU A 51 6.22 -5.77 2.75
C LEU A 51 5.33 -6.29 1.59
N CYS A 52 4.47 -5.43 1.03
CA CYS A 52 3.41 -5.86 0.11
C CYS A 52 3.74 -5.66 -1.37
N SER A 53 4.68 -4.78 -1.71
CA SER A 53 4.94 -4.43 -3.11
C SER A 53 5.91 -5.40 -3.78
N ILE A 54 5.84 -5.53 -5.10
CA ILE A 54 6.87 -6.19 -5.91
C ILE A 54 7.83 -5.13 -6.43
N TYR A 55 9.11 -5.27 -6.14
CA TYR A 55 10.14 -4.31 -6.58
C TYR A 55 11.48 -5.00 -6.84
N LEU A 56 12.33 -4.31 -7.61
CA LEU A 56 13.70 -4.76 -7.85
C LEU A 56 14.53 -4.62 -6.58
N LEU A 57 15.21 -5.69 -6.21
CA LEU A 57 16.30 -5.63 -5.24
C LEU A 57 17.52 -5.04 -5.93
N GLU A 58 18.33 -4.28 -5.18
CA GLU A 58 19.62 -3.83 -5.71
C GLU A 58 20.45 -5.03 -6.14
N SER A 59 21.12 -4.90 -7.28
CA SER A 59 22.00 -5.95 -7.80
C SER A 59 23.05 -6.31 -6.75
N PRO A 60 23.05 -7.55 -6.21
CA PRO A 60 24.00 -7.95 -5.18
C PRO A 60 25.45 -7.73 -5.63
N THR A 61 25.71 -7.90 -6.92
CA THR A 61 27.02 -7.65 -7.55
C THR A 61 27.46 -6.19 -7.48
N ARG A 62 26.54 -5.22 -7.61
CA ARG A 62 26.90 -3.79 -7.54
C ARG A 62 27.23 -3.38 -6.11
N ARG A 63 26.45 -3.85 -5.14
CA ARG A 63 26.71 -3.61 -3.72
C ARG A 63 27.97 -4.34 -3.26
N ALA A 64 28.12 -5.62 -3.58
CA ALA A 64 29.32 -6.40 -3.26
C ALA A 64 30.60 -5.84 -3.89
N ASN A 65 30.51 -5.14 -5.04
CA ASN A 65 31.67 -4.43 -5.60
C ASN A 65 31.91 -3.07 -4.94
N ALA A 66 30.87 -2.41 -4.41
CA ALA A 66 30.99 -1.15 -3.68
C ALA A 66 31.54 -1.35 -2.25
N ASP A 67 31.27 -2.51 -1.63
CA ASP A 67 31.73 -2.84 -0.28
C ASP A 67 33.18 -3.35 -0.21
N LYS A 68 33.83 -3.59 -1.37
CA LYS A 68 35.23 -3.99 -1.45
C LYS A 68 36.16 -2.84 -1.08
N SER A 69 37.30 -3.18 -0.48
CA SER A 69 38.33 -2.17 -0.18
C SER A 69 38.93 -1.59 -1.46
N MET A 70 39.48 -0.37 -1.38
CA MET A 70 40.15 0.27 -2.53
C MET A 70 41.37 -0.52 -3.02
N GLU A 71 41.92 -1.41 -2.19
CA GLU A 71 43.05 -2.29 -2.52
C GLU A 71 42.59 -3.51 -3.33
N GLU A 72 41.37 -4.00 -3.08
CA GLU A 72 40.79 -5.17 -3.74
C GLU A 72 40.13 -4.82 -5.07
N ASP A 73 39.39 -3.71 -5.13
CA ASP A 73 38.71 -3.26 -6.35
C ASP A 73 38.55 -1.75 -6.41
N LEU A 74 38.71 -1.17 -7.61
CA LEU A 74 38.56 0.26 -7.83
C LEU A 74 37.25 0.51 -8.59
N ALA A 75 36.30 1.18 -7.94
CA ALA A 75 34.98 1.48 -8.51
C ALA A 75 35.04 2.15 -9.90
N ILE A 76 36.09 2.94 -10.17
CA ILE A 76 36.31 3.60 -11.47
C ILE A 76 36.44 2.60 -12.64
N ARG A 77 36.90 1.36 -12.37
CA ARG A 77 37.02 0.31 -13.40
C ARG A 77 35.66 -0.15 -13.92
N HIS A 78 34.59 0.09 -13.15
CA HIS A 78 33.22 -0.27 -13.49
C HIS A 78 32.40 0.93 -13.98
N TRP A 79 33.02 2.10 -14.15
CA TRP A 79 32.33 3.26 -14.72
C TRP A 79 31.90 2.98 -16.16
N SER A 80 30.64 3.29 -16.47
CA SER A 80 29.99 3.00 -17.74
C SER A 80 29.97 1.52 -18.15
N ALA A 81 30.25 0.59 -17.22
CA ALA A 81 30.17 -0.83 -17.51
C ALA A 81 28.75 -1.18 -17.98
N THR A 82 28.65 -1.75 -19.18
CA THR A 82 27.38 -2.15 -19.76
C THR A 82 26.90 -3.46 -19.16
N VAL A 83 25.60 -3.55 -18.88
CA VAL A 83 24.97 -4.79 -18.46
C VAL A 83 24.49 -5.54 -19.70
N ASP A 84 24.94 -6.78 -19.90
CA ASP A 84 24.42 -7.63 -20.96
C ASP A 84 23.01 -8.12 -20.61
N LYS A 85 22.04 -7.72 -21.42
CA LYS A 85 20.62 -8.06 -21.24
C LYS A 85 20.36 -9.57 -21.24
N LYS A 86 21.22 -10.38 -21.86
CA LYS A 86 21.04 -11.84 -21.94
C LYS A 86 21.47 -12.55 -20.66
N THR A 87 22.42 -11.97 -19.92
CA THR A 87 22.98 -12.55 -18.69
C THR A 87 22.49 -11.85 -17.43
N TRP A 88 21.83 -10.71 -17.58
CA TRP A 88 21.25 -9.98 -16.46
C TRP A 88 20.09 -10.74 -15.82
N GLN A 89 20.26 -11.10 -14.55
CA GLN A 89 19.25 -11.75 -13.73
C GLN A 89 18.83 -10.77 -12.63
N PRO A 90 17.79 -9.95 -12.86
CA PRO A 90 17.28 -9.08 -11.80
C PRO A 90 16.74 -9.93 -10.66
N GLN A 91 17.12 -9.55 -9.44
CA GLN A 91 16.49 -10.08 -8.25
C GLN A 91 15.28 -9.21 -7.91
N TRP A 92 14.17 -9.87 -7.62
CA TRP A 92 12.93 -9.23 -7.27
C TRP A 92 12.57 -9.60 -5.86
N HIS A 93 12.10 -8.62 -5.10
CA HIS A 93 11.29 -8.92 -3.94
C HIS A 93 9.88 -9.25 -4.43
N VAL A 94 9.42 -10.44 -4.09
CA VAL A 94 8.02 -10.85 -4.21
C VAL A 94 7.56 -11.16 -2.79
N PRO A 95 6.45 -10.57 -2.31
CA PRO A 95 5.98 -10.79 -0.95
C PRO A 95 5.84 -12.28 -0.64
N SER A 96 6.48 -12.71 0.44
CA SER A 96 6.39 -14.04 1.01
C SER A 96 5.21 -14.15 1.97
N GLN A 97 4.96 -15.35 2.51
CA GLN A 97 3.91 -15.52 3.52
C GLN A 97 4.24 -14.73 4.80
N GLU A 98 5.52 -14.69 5.20
CA GLU A 98 5.98 -13.94 6.36
C GLU A 98 5.71 -12.44 6.21
N ASP A 99 5.98 -11.87 5.03
CA ASP A 99 5.67 -10.47 4.73
C ASP A 99 4.18 -10.16 4.92
N ILE A 100 3.32 -11.04 4.41
CA ILE A 100 1.87 -10.89 4.49
C ILE A 100 1.36 -11.10 5.90
N ASP A 101 1.93 -12.04 6.66
CA ASP A 101 1.57 -12.27 8.06
C ASP A 101 1.89 -11.03 8.92
N LYS A 102 3.04 -10.38 8.67
CA LYS A 102 3.40 -9.12 9.32
C LYS A 102 2.55 -7.95 8.88
N ALA A 103 2.18 -7.87 7.59
CA ALA A 103 1.21 -6.89 7.13
C ALA A 103 -0.17 -7.10 7.80
N ALA A 104 -0.63 -8.35 7.93
CA ALA A 104 -1.88 -8.71 8.60
C ALA A 104 -1.84 -8.37 10.10
N GLU A 105 -0.71 -8.59 10.77
CA GLU A 105 -0.44 -8.14 12.14
C GLU A 105 -0.66 -6.62 12.27
N LEU A 106 -0.06 -5.80 11.41
CA LEU A 106 -0.24 -4.34 11.44
C LEU A 106 -1.70 -3.92 11.17
N PHE A 107 -2.40 -4.61 10.26
CA PHE A 107 -3.81 -4.33 10.01
C PHE A 107 -4.68 -4.66 11.22
N ARG A 108 -4.47 -5.81 11.87
CA ARG A 108 -5.20 -6.19 13.09
C ARG A 108 -4.95 -5.21 14.22
N ASP A 109 -3.69 -4.81 14.43
CA ASP A 109 -3.31 -4.06 15.63
C ASP A 109 -3.56 -2.55 15.48
N PHE A 110 -3.39 -2.00 14.27
CA PHE A 110 -3.49 -0.55 14.05
C PHE A 110 -4.69 -0.13 13.23
N VAL A 111 -5.07 -0.87 12.19
CA VAL A 111 -6.12 -0.46 11.23
C VAL A 111 -7.51 -0.84 11.71
N MET A 112 -7.71 -2.09 12.15
CA MET A 112 -8.99 -2.59 12.62
C MET A 112 -9.59 -1.77 13.78
N PRO A 113 -8.81 -1.34 14.79
CA PRO A 113 -9.34 -0.46 15.83
C PRO A 113 -9.83 0.89 15.29
N GLN A 114 -9.21 1.43 14.23
CA GLN A 114 -9.70 2.67 13.62
C GLN A 114 -11.01 2.43 12.86
N LEU A 115 -11.14 1.32 12.14
CA LEU A 115 -12.37 0.97 11.45
C LEU A 115 -13.53 0.77 12.44
N GLN A 116 -13.28 0.06 13.55
CA GLN A 116 -14.25 -0.12 14.62
C GLN A 116 -14.70 1.22 15.23
N ALA A 117 -13.77 2.15 15.46
CA ALA A 117 -14.11 3.49 15.94
C ALA A 117 -14.95 4.28 14.92
N LEU A 118 -14.66 4.15 13.62
CA LEU A 118 -15.41 4.80 12.55
C LEU A 118 -16.79 4.18 12.31
N ALA A 119 -17.02 2.92 12.71
CA ALA A 119 -18.33 2.27 12.66
C ALA A 119 -19.30 2.81 13.74
N SER A 120 -18.79 3.52 14.75
CA SER A 120 -19.60 4.17 15.79
C SER A 120 -19.06 5.58 16.08
N PRO A 121 -19.19 6.52 15.12
CA PRO A 121 -18.58 7.84 15.17
C PRO A 121 -19.29 8.83 16.11
N GLN A 122 -20.30 8.39 16.87
CA GLN A 122 -21.10 9.27 17.73
C GLN A 122 -20.23 9.93 18.80
N GLY A 123 -20.22 11.27 18.81
CA GLY A 123 -19.41 12.06 19.74
C GLY A 123 -17.93 12.18 19.38
N MET A 124 -17.49 11.66 18.23
CA MET A 124 -16.14 11.83 17.72
C MET A 124 -15.94 13.24 17.14
N GLU A 125 -14.85 13.91 17.51
CA GLU A 125 -14.51 15.20 16.88
C GLU A 125 -14.17 15.01 15.40
N LYS A 126 -14.56 15.96 14.54
CA LYS A 126 -14.25 15.96 13.10
C LYS A 126 -12.76 15.74 12.81
N LYS A 127 -11.90 16.34 13.64
CA LYS A 127 -10.44 16.19 13.54
C LYS A 127 -9.99 14.75 13.79
N ASP A 128 -10.52 14.11 14.84
CA ASP A 128 -10.17 12.74 15.19
C ASP A 128 -10.69 11.77 14.13
N MET A 129 -11.91 11.97 13.64
CA MET A 129 -12.49 11.20 12.54
C MET A 129 -11.58 11.24 11.30
N MET A 130 -11.15 12.44 10.90
CA MET A 130 -10.20 12.59 9.81
C MET A 130 -8.90 11.83 10.07
N HIS A 131 -8.36 11.83 11.30
CA HIS A 131 -7.15 11.09 11.64
C HIS A 131 -7.33 9.57 11.54
N HIS A 132 -8.48 9.05 11.96
CA HIS A 132 -8.85 7.65 11.77
C HIS A 132 -8.88 7.30 10.27
N ILE A 133 -9.55 8.11 9.44
CA ILE A 133 -9.65 7.87 8.00
C ILE A 133 -8.26 7.92 7.33
N LEU A 134 -7.40 8.89 7.70
CA LEU A 134 -6.05 9.03 7.15
C LEU A 134 -5.20 7.79 7.41
N LEU A 135 -5.28 7.20 8.61
CA LEU A 135 -4.55 5.98 8.95
C LEU A 135 -5.00 4.81 8.09
N VAL A 136 -6.32 4.56 8.01
CA VAL A 136 -6.87 3.49 7.18
C VAL A 136 -6.46 3.69 5.72
N ARG A 137 -6.57 4.91 5.21
CA ARG A 137 -6.24 5.25 3.82
C ARG A 137 -4.78 4.95 3.48
N ASN A 138 -3.84 5.41 4.30
CA ASN A 138 -2.42 5.21 4.06
C ASN A 138 -2.01 3.74 4.25
N ALA A 139 -2.65 3.01 5.18
CA ALA A 139 -2.44 1.57 5.30
C ALA A 139 -2.92 0.79 4.06
N VAL A 140 -4.12 1.12 3.55
CA VAL A 140 -4.66 0.52 2.31
C VAL A 140 -3.77 0.85 1.11
N LEU A 141 -3.25 2.07 1.03
CA LEU A 141 -2.36 2.48 -0.05
C LEU A 141 -1.06 1.66 -0.04
N GLY A 142 -0.40 1.57 1.11
CA GLY A 142 0.85 0.79 1.26
C GLY A 142 0.66 -0.70 0.97
N ALA A 143 -0.47 -1.29 1.39
CA ALA A 143 -0.75 -2.70 1.15
C ALA A 143 -1.39 -3.00 -0.23
N SER A 144 -1.63 -1.99 -1.06
CA SER A 144 -2.52 -2.09 -2.24
C SER A 144 -2.13 -3.18 -3.24
N ALA A 145 -0.83 -3.50 -3.35
CA ALA A 145 -0.28 -4.56 -4.20
C ALA A 145 -0.68 -5.98 -3.77
N SER A 146 -0.90 -6.20 -2.47
CA SER A 146 -1.23 -7.51 -1.89
C SER A 146 -2.70 -7.66 -1.51
N LEU A 147 -3.50 -6.60 -1.61
CA LEU A 147 -4.93 -6.65 -1.35
C LEU A 147 -5.68 -7.46 -2.44
N PRO A 148 -6.54 -8.42 -2.07
CA PRO A 148 -7.34 -9.20 -3.01
C PRO A 148 -8.38 -8.33 -3.74
N PHE A 149 -8.88 -8.78 -4.90
CA PHE A 149 -10.00 -8.15 -5.60
C PHE A 149 -11.26 -8.12 -4.73
N PHE A 150 -12.15 -7.15 -4.96
CA PHE A 150 -13.46 -7.15 -4.29
C PHE A 150 -14.19 -8.46 -4.57
N GLU A 151 -14.85 -8.99 -3.56
CA GLU A 151 -15.78 -10.11 -3.73
C GLU A 151 -17.12 -9.59 -4.23
N GLY A 152 -17.81 -10.39 -5.04
CA GLY A 152 -19.15 -10.05 -5.51
C GLY A 152 -19.53 -10.77 -6.80
N PRO A 153 -20.82 -10.70 -7.18
CA PRO A 153 -21.26 -11.23 -8.46
C PRO A 153 -20.61 -10.43 -9.60
N ASN A 154 -20.17 -11.14 -10.64
CA ASN A 154 -19.85 -10.50 -11.90
C ASN A 154 -21.17 -10.08 -12.56
N TYR A 155 -21.38 -8.77 -12.66
CA TYR A 155 -22.49 -8.21 -13.44
C TYR A 155 -22.05 -8.24 -14.90
N CYS A 156 -22.01 -9.43 -15.49
CA CYS A 156 -21.56 -9.64 -16.85
C CYS A 156 -22.32 -8.69 -17.79
N LEU A 157 -21.63 -7.71 -18.37
CA LEU A 157 -22.17 -6.83 -19.40
C LEU A 157 -22.10 -7.59 -20.74
N GLU A 158 -22.87 -8.68 -20.84
CA GLU A 158 -22.70 -9.80 -21.78
C GLU A 158 -22.86 -9.43 -23.27
N ASP A 159 -23.40 -8.26 -23.60
CA ASP A 159 -23.70 -7.88 -24.98
C ASP A 159 -22.56 -7.12 -25.68
N SER A 160 -21.39 -6.95 -25.04
CA SER A 160 -20.26 -6.25 -25.65
C SER A 160 -19.28 -7.20 -26.32
N PRO A 161 -19.25 -7.31 -27.67
CA PRO A 161 -18.26 -8.11 -28.38
C PRO A 161 -16.81 -7.65 -28.18
N SER A 162 -16.59 -6.47 -27.59
CA SER A 162 -15.28 -5.89 -27.27
C SER A 162 -14.84 -6.10 -25.81
N LEU A 163 -15.66 -6.70 -24.95
CA LEU A 163 -15.32 -7.11 -23.58
C LEU A 163 -15.06 -8.63 -23.50
N ALA A 164 -14.41 -9.21 -24.52
CA ALA A 164 -13.81 -10.53 -24.39
C ALA A 164 -13.01 -10.56 -23.08
N ALA A 165 -13.21 -11.58 -22.24
CA ALA A 165 -12.67 -11.68 -20.88
C ALA A 165 -11.22 -11.19 -20.81
N ILE A 166 -11.03 -9.92 -20.46
CA ILE A 166 -9.71 -9.32 -20.33
C ILE A 166 -9.20 -9.83 -18.99
N ASP A 167 -8.23 -10.74 -19.02
CA ASP A 167 -7.48 -11.08 -17.83
C ASP A 167 -6.95 -9.77 -17.24
N HIS A 168 -7.39 -9.48 -16.02
CA HIS A 168 -6.99 -8.25 -15.35
C HIS A 168 -5.46 -8.22 -15.34
N PRO A 169 -4.80 -7.14 -15.81
CA PRO A 169 -3.35 -7.07 -15.88
C PRO A 169 -2.78 -6.92 -14.47
N VAL A 170 -2.80 -8.01 -13.71
CA VAL A 170 -2.24 -8.07 -12.37
C VAL A 170 -0.75 -8.32 -12.55
N ALA A 171 0.07 -7.34 -12.18
CA ALA A 171 1.51 -7.48 -12.11
C ALA A 171 1.91 -8.28 -10.85
N ARG A 172 1.34 -9.47 -10.66
CA ARG A 172 1.59 -10.32 -9.50
C ARG A 172 1.67 -11.80 -9.90
N PRO A 173 2.69 -12.54 -9.44
CA PRO A 173 2.73 -13.99 -9.62
C PRO A 173 1.50 -14.65 -9.00
N VAL A 174 0.94 -15.65 -9.69
CA VAL A 174 -0.27 -16.38 -9.27
C VAL A 174 -0.15 -16.97 -7.85
N ASN A 175 1.06 -17.38 -7.47
CA ASN A 175 1.32 -18.02 -6.18
C ASN A 175 1.67 -17.04 -5.04
N ALA A 176 1.67 -15.72 -5.30
CA ALA A 176 2.02 -14.75 -4.26
C ALA A 176 0.85 -14.58 -3.26
N PRO A 177 1.10 -14.69 -1.94
CA PRO A 177 0.06 -14.71 -0.90
C PRO A 177 -0.71 -13.40 -0.82
N VAL A 178 -2.04 -13.43 -0.73
CA VAL A 178 -2.87 -12.21 -0.59
C VAL A 178 -3.07 -11.82 0.86
N LEU A 179 -3.15 -10.52 1.12
CA LEU A 179 -3.45 -10.00 2.45
C LEU A 179 -4.93 -10.22 2.78
N THR A 180 -5.19 -11.13 3.71
CA THR A 180 -6.52 -11.41 4.28
C THR A 180 -6.47 -11.24 5.80
N LEU A 181 -7.59 -10.88 6.40
CA LEU A 181 -7.73 -10.84 7.85
C LEU A 181 -8.67 -11.95 8.30
N ASP A 182 -8.13 -12.98 8.93
CA ASP A 182 -8.86 -14.18 9.38
C ASP A 182 -9.68 -14.82 8.24
N GLY A 183 -9.08 -14.88 7.04
CA GLY A 183 -9.71 -15.40 5.82
C GLY A 183 -10.69 -14.45 5.14
N LYS A 184 -10.92 -13.25 5.69
CA LYS A 184 -11.79 -12.23 5.09
C LYS A 184 -11.01 -11.29 4.19
N ASN A 185 -11.68 -10.86 3.13
CA ASN A 185 -11.19 -9.88 2.19
C ASN A 185 -11.05 -8.49 2.83
N VAL A 186 -9.81 -8.00 2.90
CA VAL A 186 -9.53 -6.70 3.51
C VAL A 186 -10.15 -5.54 2.72
N ARG A 187 -10.24 -5.63 1.38
CA ARG A 187 -10.88 -4.56 0.59
C ARG A 187 -12.37 -4.45 0.90
N ASP A 188 -13.06 -5.57 1.01
CA ASP A 188 -14.48 -5.60 1.33
C ASP A 188 -14.74 -5.10 2.76
N ILE A 189 -13.92 -5.53 3.73
CA ILE A 189 -14.00 -5.03 5.11
C ILE A 189 -13.89 -3.50 5.15
N VAL A 190 -12.90 -2.92 4.47
CA VAL A 190 -12.73 -1.45 4.44
C VAL A 190 -13.88 -0.78 3.70
N LEU A 191 -14.30 -1.32 2.53
CA LEU A 191 -15.40 -0.78 1.74
C LEU A 191 -16.69 -0.68 2.55
N ASP A 192 -17.06 -1.75 3.25
CA ASP A 192 -18.30 -1.78 4.03
C ASP A 192 -18.27 -0.79 5.18
N ASN A 193 -17.15 -0.69 5.90
CA ASN A 193 -16.98 0.33 6.95
C ASN A 193 -17.05 1.76 6.39
N MET A 194 -16.46 2.01 5.21
CA MET A 194 -16.51 3.34 4.58
C MET A 194 -17.91 3.70 4.07
N LYS A 195 -18.70 2.73 3.58
CA LYS A 195 -20.12 2.96 3.25
C LYS A 195 -20.91 3.37 4.48
N THR A 196 -20.79 2.62 5.58
CA THR A 196 -21.48 2.94 6.85
C THR A 196 -21.07 4.32 7.37
N LEU A 197 -19.79 4.68 7.27
CA LEU A 197 -19.31 6.00 7.66
C LEU A 197 -19.87 7.12 6.76
N LEU A 198 -19.97 6.90 5.45
CA LEU A 198 -20.58 7.87 4.53
C LEU A 198 -22.05 8.10 4.82
N ASP A 199 -22.81 7.04 5.09
CA ASP A 199 -24.22 7.15 5.48
C ASP A 199 -24.38 8.04 6.72
N TYR A 200 -23.55 7.80 7.76
CA TYR A 200 -23.51 8.65 8.96
C TYR A 200 -23.11 10.10 8.65
N LEU A 201 -22.07 10.31 7.84
CA LEU A 201 -21.59 11.65 7.48
C LEU A 201 -22.67 12.45 6.76
N PHE A 202 -23.40 11.84 5.81
CA PHE A 202 -24.48 12.52 5.11
C PHE A 202 -25.69 12.79 6.00
N GLU A 203 -26.01 11.93 6.96
CA GLU A 203 -27.16 12.13 7.85
C GLU A 203 -26.89 13.15 8.96
N HIS A 204 -25.67 13.16 9.52
CA HIS A 204 -25.39 13.90 10.75
C HIS A 204 -24.34 15.00 10.63
N CYS A 205 -23.49 14.98 9.61
CA CYS A 205 -22.30 15.82 9.51
C CYS A 205 -22.01 16.25 8.05
N GLU A 206 -23.05 16.62 7.29
CA GLU A 206 -22.93 16.91 5.85
C GLU A 206 -21.94 18.07 5.55
N ASP A 207 -21.71 18.95 6.53
CA ASP A 207 -20.75 20.05 6.44
C ASP A 207 -19.28 19.62 6.67
N ASP A 208 -19.01 18.39 7.11
CA ASP A 208 -17.65 17.82 7.21
C ASP A 208 -17.14 17.32 5.85
N VAL A 209 -17.05 18.26 4.91
CA VAL A 209 -16.57 18.04 3.54
C VAL A 209 -15.16 17.45 3.48
N LYS A 210 -14.32 17.69 4.50
CA LYS A 210 -12.95 17.15 4.54
C LYS A 210 -12.95 15.66 4.81
N SER A 211 -13.69 15.20 5.81
CA SER A 211 -13.83 13.78 6.10
C SER A 211 -14.47 13.05 4.92
N ILE A 212 -15.54 13.60 4.34
CA ILE A 212 -16.19 13.05 3.13
C ILE A 212 -15.17 12.92 1.98
N GLN A 213 -14.40 13.97 1.71
CA GLN A 213 -13.37 13.94 0.66
C GLN A 213 -12.34 12.84 0.92
N GLN A 214 -11.91 12.63 2.17
CA GLN A 214 -10.96 11.57 2.51
C GLN A 214 -11.54 10.17 2.32
N VAL A 215 -12.83 9.96 2.64
CA VAL A 215 -13.49 8.68 2.37
C VAL A 215 -13.59 8.43 0.86
N VAL A 216 -13.95 9.45 0.07
CA VAL A 216 -13.99 9.34 -1.40
C VAL A 216 -12.63 8.97 -1.97
N VAL A 217 -11.55 9.60 -1.49
CA VAL A 217 -10.17 9.23 -1.89
C VAL A 217 -9.86 7.79 -1.54
N LEU A 218 -10.24 7.33 -0.34
CA LEU A 218 -10.03 5.94 0.08
C LEU A 218 -10.81 4.95 -0.80
N LEU A 219 -12.08 5.23 -1.11
CA LEU A 219 -12.88 4.41 -2.03
C LEU A 219 -12.24 4.33 -3.41
N ASN A 220 -11.75 5.46 -3.94
CA ASN A 220 -11.02 5.47 -5.20
C ASN A 220 -9.72 4.66 -5.12
N THR A 221 -8.98 4.73 -4.01
CA THR A 221 -7.78 3.89 -3.79
C THR A 221 -8.14 2.40 -3.78
N LEU A 222 -9.22 2.00 -3.11
CA LEU A 222 -9.67 0.60 -3.09
C LEU A 222 -10.07 0.11 -4.49
N ALA A 223 -10.66 0.97 -5.32
CA ALA A 223 -11.06 0.62 -6.68
C ALA A 223 -9.87 0.59 -7.67
N SER A 224 -8.96 1.57 -7.59
CA SER A 224 -7.98 1.82 -8.64
C SER A 224 -6.54 1.41 -8.30
N CYS A 225 -6.13 1.40 -7.03
CA CYS A 225 -4.75 1.11 -6.66
C CYS A 225 -4.51 -0.39 -6.51
N ARG A 226 -3.48 -0.89 -7.21
CA ARG A 226 -3.09 -2.30 -7.27
C ARG A 226 -1.58 -2.49 -7.13
N GLY A 227 -0.93 -1.69 -6.28
CA GLY A 227 0.54 -1.62 -6.21
C GLY A 227 1.19 -0.75 -7.30
N LEU A 228 0.38 -0.12 -8.14
CA LEU A 228 0.80 0.88 -9.11
C LEU A 228 0.10 2.20 -8.76
N ASN A 229 0.87 3.23 -8.42
CA ASN A 229 0.32 4.54 -8.14
C ASN A 229 -0.21 5.15 -9.45
N SER A 230 -1.49 5.55 -9.44
CA SER A 230 -2.23 6.06 -10.60
C SER A 230 -1.65 7.34 -11.23
N VAL A 231 -0.67 7.99 -10.58
CA VAL A 231 0.12 9.07 -11.18
C VAL A 231 0.82 8.61 -12.46
N GLY A 232 1.12 7.31 -12.60
CA GLY A 232 1.65 6.72 -13.84
C GLY A 232 0.59 6.11 -14.79
N ILE A 233 -0.61 5.80 -14.31
CA ILE A 233 -1.64 5.09 -15.09
C ILE A 233 -2.54 6.05 -15.88
N PHE A 234 -2.74 7.29 -15.39
CA PHE A 234 -3.45 8.31 -16.16
C PHE A 234 -2.75 8.65 -17.50
N LEU A 235 -1.45 8.37 -17.64
CA LEU A 235 -0.73 8.52 -18.91
C LEU A 235 -0.98 7.36 -19.90
N PHE A 236 -1.35 6.17 -19.41
CA PHE A 236 -1.64 5.02 -20.27
C PHE A 236 -3.12 4.89 -20.63
N SER A 237 -4.04 5.26 -19.74
CA SER A 237 -5.49 5.15 -20.04
C SER A 237 -6.01 6.18 -21.05
N PHE A 238 -5.24 7.22 -21.40
CA PHE A 238 -5.59 8.16 -22.47
C PHE A 238 -4.89 7.89 -23.81
N SER A 239 -4.01 6.88 -23.90
CA SER A 239 -3.27 6.59 -25.14
C SER A 239 -3.94 5.51 -26.02
N PHE A 240 -5.09 4.96 -25.60
CA PHE A 240 -5.89 4.02 -26.40
C PHE A 240 -7.29 4.58 -26.72
N VAL A 241 -7.38 5.87 -27.01
CA VAL A 241 -8.46 6.43 -27.84
C VAL A 241 -7.85 7.50 -28.72
N SER A 242 -7.13 7.11 -29.78
CA SER A 242 -6.96 7.89 -31.01
C SER A 242 -6.22 7.06 -32.08
N VAL A 243 -6.90 6.93 -33.22
CA VAL A 243 -6.54 6.32 -34.53
C VAL A 243 -6.78 4.81 -34.64
#